data_AF-A0ABD2S2X9-F1
#
_entry.id   AF-A0ABD2S2X9-F1
#
_cell.length_a   1.000
_cell.length_b   1.000
_cell.length_c   1.000
_cell.angle_alpha   90.00
_cell.angle_beta   90.00
_cell.angle_gamma   90.00
#
_symmetry.space_group_name_H-M   'P 1'
#
loop_
_entity.id
_entity.type
_entity.pdbx_description
1 polymer ?
#
loop_
_entity_poly.entity_id
_entity_poly.type
_entity_poly.pdbx_seq_one_letter_code
_entity_poly.pdbx_strand_id
1 'polypeptide(L)'
;MGSALETLCGQAYGAKQYHMLGIYTQRAMLVLLSLSILLLLIWFNTSTILIACGQDRDISNEAGQFNRWMIPGLFAYGILQCLNRFLQTQNIVMPMMLTSGFTALLHILICWLFVFKIDLGIKGAALANAISYWINVFLLAGYVKFSPACRKTWTGFSKEALDDILDFIKLAIPSAVMICFEYWSFEMVVLLSGLLPNPKLETSVLSISLNTCWMVYMVSVGLGGAISTRVSNELGAGRPQGARLALHVVVIVAISVGLIIATTTILVRFLWGKLYSNEEEVIKYVAKILPLLALSDFLDGFQCVLSGAARGCGWQKLCAFINLGAYYVVGLPSSVLFAFVFNTGGMGLWMGIICALLVQNVALIAINICTNWDKEVEIFQYGPIKARGLLGCRFGGPLSLTRALCIDNWADNP
;
A
#
# COMPACT_ATOMS: atom_id res chain seq x y z
N MET A 1 1.74 -3.34 8.18
CA MET A 1 1.64 -4.60 8.96
C MET A 1 0.27 -5.27 8.82
N GLY A 2 -0.86 -4.53 8.84
CA GLY A 2 -2.20 -5.14 8.70
C GLY A 2 -2.45 -5.93 7.41
N SER A 3 -1.70 -5.63 6.33
CA SER A 3 -1.69 -6.38 5.06
C SER A 3 -1.30 -7.86 5.18
N ALA A 4 -0.65 -8.29 6.27
CA ALA A 4 -0.41 -9.72 6.53
C ALA A 4 -1.73 -10.52 6.69
N LEU A 5 -2.82 -9.86 7.10
CA LEU A 5 -4.14 -10.46 7.18
C LEU A 5 -4.69 -10.83 5.79
N GLU A 6 -4.25 -10.18 4.71
CA GLU A 6 -4.67 -10.53 3.35
C GLU A 6 -4.28 -11.99 3.04
N THR A 7 -3.07 -12.40 3.44
CA THR A 7 -2.62 -13.80 3.32
C THR A 7 -3.32 -14.70 4.32
N LEU A 8 -3.21 -14.40 5.62
CA LEU A 8 -3.62 -15.31 6.68
C LEU A 8 -5.14 -15.52 6.73
N CYS A 9 -5.92 -14.43 6.72
CA CYS A 9 -7.38 -14.53 6.72
C CYS A 9 -7.91 -15.03 5.37
N GLY A 10 -7.31 -14.60 4.26
CA GLY A 10 -7.73 -15.04 2.93
C GLY A 10 -7.52 -16.53 2.69
N GLN A 11 -6.32 -17.05 2.99
CA GLN A 11 -6.04 -18.48 2.86
C GLN A 11 -6.88 -19.31 3.83
N ALA A 12 -7.08 -18.86 5.08
CA ALA A 12 -7.98 -19.53 6.02
C ALA A 12 -9.43 -19.54 5.54
N TYR A 13 -9.90 -18.46 4.92
CA TYR A 13 -11.24 -18.37 4.36
C TYR A 13 -11.43 -19.36 3.21
N GLY A 14 -10.46 -19.43 2.28
CA GLY A 14 -10.42 -20.41 1.21
C GLY A 14 -10.46 -21.85 1.72
N ALA A 15 -9.70 -22.13 2.78
CA ALA A 15 -9.65 -23.44 3.46
C ALA A 15 -10.87 -23.73 4.35
N LYS A 16 -11.87 -22.83 4.39
CA LYS A 16 -13.07 -22.90 5.24
C LYS A 16 -12.77 -22.95 6.75
N GLN A 17 -11.60 -22.49 7.17
CA GLN A 17 -11.20 -22.34 8.57
C GLN A 17 -11.75 -21.03 9.14
N TYR A 18 -13.07 -20.87 9.11
CA TYR A 18 -13.73 -19.59 9.39
C TYR A 18 -13.40 -18.99 10.76
N HIS A 19 -13.32 -19.83 11.80
CA HIS A 19 -12.97 -19.39 13.16
C HIS A 19 -11.60 -18.69 13.22
N MET A 20 -10.63 -19.16 12.43
CA MET A 20 -9.26 -18.61 12.43
C MET A 20 -9.20 -17.17 11.95
N LEU A 21 -10.16 -16.70 11.14
CA LEU A 21 -10.19 -15.30 10.70
C LEU A 21 -10.30 -14.35 11.91
N GLY A 22 -11.19 -14.66 12.84
CA GLY A 22 -11.36 -13.87 14.06
C GLY A 22 -10.10 -13.89 14.93
N ILE A 23 -9.45 -15.06 15.05
CA ILE A 23 -8.20 -15.22 15.81
C ILE A 23 -7.06 -14.40 15.19
N TYR A 24 -6.83 -14.52 13.88
CA TYR A 24 -5.79 -13.75 13.19
C TYR A 24 -6.04 -12.25 13.26
N THR A 25 -7.29 -11.81 13.11
CA THR A 25 -7.66 -10.40 13.23
C THR A 25 -7.40 -9.88 14.64
N GLN A 26 -7.73 -10.62 15.69
CA GLN A 26 -7.42 -10.24 17.07
C GLN A 26 -5.92 -10.18 17.34
N ARG A 27 -5.15 -11.17 16.85
CA ARG A 27 -3.70 -11.19 16.94
C ARG A 27 -3.08 -9.98 16.24
N ALA A 28 -3.57 -9.63 15.05
CA ALA A 28 -3.14 -8.42 14.35
C ALA A 28 -3.49 -7.15 15.12
N MET A 29 -4.69 -7.06 15.73
CA MET A 29 -5.04 -5.92 16.58
C MET A 29 -4.05 -5.76 17.73
N LEU A 30 -3.69 -6.84 18.42
CA LEU A 30 -2.69 -6.80 19.50
C LEU A 30 -1.34 -6.27 18.99
N VAL A 31 -0.82 -6.85 17.91
CA VAL A 31 0.47 -6.45 17.33
C VAL A 31 0.45 -5.00 16.85
N LEU A 32 -0.61 -4.57 16.16
CA LEU A 32 -0.72 -3.21 15.64
C LEU A 32 -0.90 -2.20 16.78
N LEU A 33 -1.67 -2.51 17.83
CA LEU A 33 -1.81 -1.64 19.00
C LEU A 33 -0.49 -1.51 19.76
N SER A 34 0.27 -2.60 19.94
CA SER A 34 1.61 -2.55 20.51
C SER A 34 2.57 -1.69 19.67
N LEU A 35 2.52 -1.81 18.34
CA LEU A 35 3.30 -0.95 17.46
C LEU A 35 2.85 0.51 17.52
N SER A 36 1.54 0.77 17.64
CA SER A 36 1.01 2.13 17.82
C SER A 36 1.56 2.79 19.09
N ILE A 37 1.85 2.03 20.16
CA ILE A 37 2.54 2.57 21.36
C ILE A 37 3.96 3.03 21.01
N LEU A 38 4.71 2.26 20.23
CA LEU A 38 6.06 2.64 19.80
C LEU A 38 6.04 3.89 18.90
N LEU A 39 5.11 3.91 17.94
CA LEU A 39 4.93 5.05 17.03
C LEU A 39 4.42 6.30 17.74
N LEU A 40 3.62 6.14 18.80
CA LEU A 40 3.20 7.25 19.66
C LEU A 40 4.41 7.99 20.25
N LEU A 41 5.43 7.26 20.72
CA LEU A 41 6.64 7.88 21.28
C LEU A 41 7.36 8.73 20.24
N ILE A 42 7.41 8.27 18.99
CA ILE A 42 7.99 9.03 17.87
C ILE A 42 7.14 10.28 17.59
N TRP A 43 5.83 10.11 17.46
CA TRP A 43 4.90 11.22 17.14
C TRP A 43 4.87 12.29 18.23
N PHE A 44 4.93 11.89 19.50
CA PHE A 44 4.97 12.81 20.63
C PHE A 44 6.21 13.71 20.62
N ASN A 45 7.34 13.16 20.17
CA ASN A 45 8.64 13.82 20.09
C ASN A 45 8.92 14.47 18.71
N THR A 46 7.94 14.54 17.82
CA THR A 46 8.12 15.09 16.45
C THR A 46 8.79 16.46 16.43
N SER A 47 8.36 17.42 17.28
CA SER A 47 8.97 18.76 17.33
C SER A 47 10.47 18.69 17.63
N THR A 48 10.86 17.92 18.67
CA THR A 48 12.25 17.73 19.04
C THR A 48 13.07 17.06 17.93
N ILE A 49 12.50 16.04 17.29
CA ILE A 49 13.16 15.33 16.18
C ILE A 49 13.40 16.27 15.01
N LEU A 50 12.40 17.05 14.59
CA LEU A 50 12.52 17.99 13.46
C LEU A 50 13.53 19.12 13.77
N ILE A 51 13.51 19.67 14.98
CA ILE A 51 14.50 20.66 15.42
C ILE A 51 15.91 20.06 15.40
N ALA A 52 16.08 18.82 15.87
CA ALA A 52 17.37 18.12 15.82
C ALA A 52 17.86 17.86 14.39
N CYS A 53 16.93 17.68 13.44
CA CYS A 53 17.22 17.59 12.01
C CYS A 53 17.44 18.96 11.34
N GLY A 54 17.49 20.06 12.11
CA GLY A 54 17.77 21.41 11.62
C GLY A 54 16.59 22.13 10.97
N GLN A 55 15.35 21.66 11.21
CA GLN A 55 14.15 22.36 10.73
C GLN A 55 13.86 23.61 11.56
N ASP A 56 13.12 24.56 10.95
CA ASP A 56 12.64 25.75 11.64
C ASP A 56 11.82 25.39 12.89
N ARG A 57 12.01 26.17 13.96
CA ARG A 57 11.45 25.86 15.27
C ARG A 57 9.93 25.99 15.29
N ASP A 58 9.37 26.98 14.62
CA ASP A 58 7.93 27.22 14.60
C ASP A 58 7.23 26.16 13.74
N ILE A 59 7.78 25.85 12.56
CA ILE A 59 7.29 24.74 11.72
C ILE A 59 7.33 23.41 12.48
N SER A 60 8.44 23.13 13.16
CA SER A 60 8.62 21.91 13.94
C SER A 60 7.62 21.82 15.09
N ASN A 61 7.33 22.95 15.76
CA ASN A 61 6.34 23.01 16.83
C ASN A 61 4.91 22.79 16.33
N GLU A 62 4.55 23.34 15.17
CA GLU A 62 3.24 23.11 14.56
C GLU A 62 3.08 21.65 14.10
N ALA A 63 4.08 21.06 13.45
CA ALA A 63 4.08 19.64 13.09
C ALA A 63 4.00 18.74 14.33
N GLY A 64 4.72 19.09 15.40
CA GLY A 64 4.65 18.39 16.68
C GLY A 64 3.28 18.49 17.35
N GLN A 65 2.65 19.66 17.31
CA GLN A 65 1.28 19.82 17.80
C GLN A 65 0.30 18.98 16.97
N PHE A 66 0.34 19.04 15.64
CA PHE A 66 -0.52 18.23 14.79
C PHE A 66 -0.38 16.73 15.09
N ASN A 67 0.86 16.20 15.15
CA ASN A 67 1.10 14.79 15.43
C ASN A 67 0.61 14.36 16.81
N ARG A 68 0.76 15.19 17.85
CA ARG A 68 0.25 14.88 19.21
C ARG A 68 -1.27 14.74 19.23
N TRP A 69 -1.99 15.59 18.52
CA TRP A 69 -3.46 15.51 18.43
C TRP A 69 -3.94 14.39 17.50
N MET A 70 -3.09 13.90 16.61
CA MET A 70 -3.35 12.76 15.73
C MET A 70 -3.13 11.41 16.43
N ILE A 71 -2.46 11.36 17.60
CA ILE A 71 -2.14 10.11 18.34
C ILE A 71 -3.36 9.20 18.54
N PRO A 72 -4.55 9.66 18.97
CA PRO A 72 -5.71 8.78 19.11
C PRO A 72 -6.11 8.11 17.78
N GLY A 73 -5.88 8.81 16.66
CA GLY A 73 -6.13 8.31 15.30
C GLY A 73 -5.19 7.16 14.92
N LEU A 74 -3.98 7.09 15.48
CA LEU A 74 -3.04 6.00 15.23
C LEU A 74 -3.57 4.64 15.72
N PHE A 75 -4.20 4.61 16.90
CA PHE A 75 -4.83 3.41 17.45
C PHE A 75 -6.09 3.04 16.66
N ALA A 76 -6.92 4.04 16.35
CA ALA A 76 -8.11 3.85 15.53
C ALA A 76 -7.75 3.24 14.18
N TYR A 77 -6.76 3.81 13.49
CA TYR A 77 -6.33 3.35 12.18
C TYR A 77 -5.78 1.91 12.24
N GLY A 78 -5.02 1.56 13.28
CA GLY A 78 -4.54 0.19 13.49
C GLY A 78 -5.69 -0.84 13.57
N ILE A 79 -6.72 -0.54 14.37
CA ILE A 79 -7.92 -1.39 14.49
C ILE A 79 -8.70 -1.40 13.17
N LEU A 80 -8.87 -0.24 12.54
CA LEU A 80 -9.59 -0.07 11.27
C LEU A 80 -8.99 -0.93 10.16
N GLN A 81 -7.66 -0.94 10.03
CA GLN A 81 -6.98 -1.80 9.05
C GLN A 81 -7.23 -3.29 9.32
N CYS A 82 -7.29 -3.71 10.59
CA CYS A 82 -7.59 -5.10 10.93
C CYS A 82 -9.03 -5.48 10.54
N LEU A 83 -10.01 -4.62 10.83
CA LEU A 83 -11.43 -4.83 10.49
C LEU A 83 -11.64 -4.83 8.96
N ASN A 84 -10.99 -3.91 8.25
CA ASN A 84 -11.04 -3.86 6.79
C ASN A 84 -10.54 -5.16 6.17
N ARG A 85 -9.38 -5.68 6.61
CA ARG A 85 -8.86 -6.95 6.08
C ARG A 85 -9.66 -8.17 6.50
N PHE A 86 -10.23 -8.16 7.70
CA PHE A 86 -11.18 -9.19 8.13
C PHE A 86 -12.37 -9.29 7.16
N LEU A 87 -13.02 -8.18 6.84
CA LEU A 87 -14.19 -8.16 5.95
C LEU A 87 -13.80 -8.40 4.48
N GLN A 88 -12.73 -7.76 4.01
CA GLN A 88 -12.26 -7.84 2.63
C GLN A 88 -11.90 -9.27 2.20
N THR A 89 -11.21 -10.03 3.06
CA THR A 89 -10.79 -11.42 2.75
C THR A 89 -11.98 -12.38 2.60
N GLN A 90 -13.13 -12.02 3.19
CA GLN A 90 -14.40 -12.74 3.07
C GLN A 90 -15.24 -12.28 1.87
N ASN A 91 -14.74 -11.34 1.05
CA ASN A 91 -15.50 -10.62 0.00
C ASN A 91 -16.67 -9.76 0.54
N ILE A 92 -16.62 -9.34 1.82
CA ILE A 92 -17.64 -8.48 2.44
C ILE A 92 -17.22 -7.01 2.26
N VAL A 93 -17.28 -6.51 1.03
CA VAL A 93 -16.75 -5.16 0.69
C VAL A 93 -17.80 -4.04 0.76
N MET A 94 -19.09 -4.36 0.59
CA MET A 94 -20.16 -3.35 0.60
C MET A 94 -20.26 -2.57 1.92
N PRO A 95 -20.25 -3.22 3.11
CA PRO A 95 -20.27 -2.49 4.38
C PRO A 95 -19.03 -1.61 4.56
N MET A 96 -17.85 -2.06 4.10
CA MET A 96 -16.61 -1.28 4.15
C MET A 96 -16.73 0.01 3.32
N MET A 97 -17.27 -0.12 2.11
CA MET A 97 -17.48 1.02 1.21
C MET A 97 -18.50 2.01 1.79
N LEU A 98 -19.65 1.52 2.25
CA LEU A 98 -20.73 2.37 2.77
C LEU A 98 -20.31 3.13 4.04
N THR A 99 -19.66 2.44 4.99
CA THR A 99 -19.19 3.06 6.23
C THR A 99 -18.07 4.07 5.97
N SER A 100 -17.15 3.78 5.05
CA SER A 100 -16.09 4.71 4.66
C SER A 100 -16.65 5.94 3.94
N GLY A 101 -17.60 5.75 3.01
CA GLY A 101 -18.27 6.86 2.32
C GLY A 101 -19.08 7.74 3.27
N PHE A 102 -19.85 7.13 4.18
CA PHE A 102 -20.55 7.87 5.23
C PHE A 102 -19.59 8.65 6.13
N THR A 103 -18.50 8.01 6.58
CA THR A 103 -17.49 8.66 7.41
C THR A 103 -16.81 9.82 6.69
N ALA A 104 -16.52 9.69 5.39
CA ALA A 104 -15.91 10.74 4.59
C ALA A 104 -16.84 11.97 4.45
N LEU A 105 -18.13 11.76 4.22
CA LEU A 105 -19.11 12.85 4.19
C LEU A 105 -19.24 13.53 5.55
N LEU A 106 -19.31 12.75 6.63
CA LEU A 106 -19.35 13.28 7.98
C LEU A 106 -18.06 14.00 8.37
N HIS A 107 -16.91 13.56 7.86
CA HIS A 107 -15.61 14.19 8.11
C HIS A 107 -15.58 15.65 7.65
N ILE A 108 -16.26 16.01 6.56
CA ILE A 108 -16.38 17.41 6.11
C ILE A 108 -17.04 18.26 7.20
N LEU A 109 -18.13 17.77 7.80
CA LEU A 109 -18.83 18.47 8.88
C LEU A 109 -17.98 18.54 10.15
N ILE A 110 -17.28 17.46 10.51
CA ILE A 110 -16.40 17.43 11.68
C ILE A 110 -15.25 18.41 11.49
N CYS A 111 -14.57 18.41 10.34
CA CYS A 111 -13.52 19.38 10.02
C CYS A 111 -14.04 20.81 10.11
N TRP A 112 -15.20 21.10 9.50
CA TRP A 112 -15.77 22.44 9.57
C TRP A 112 -16.06 22.89 11.01
N LEU A 113 -16.64 21.99 11.82
CA LEU A 113 -16.94 22.26 13.22
C LEU A 113 -15.66 22.54 14.02
N PHE A 114 -14.68 21.63 13.98
CA PHE A 114 -13.48 21.72 14.80
C PHE A 114 -12.52 22.83 14.34
N VAL A 115 -12.41 23.07 13.02
CA VAL A 115 -11.51 24.09 12.48
C VAL A 115 -12.13 25.48 12.54
N PHE A 116 -13.39 25.66 12.10
CA PHE A 116 -13.96 27.01 11.94
C PHE A 116 -14.92 27.44 13.05
N LYS A 117 -15.62 26.51 13.72
CA LYS A 117 -16.59 26.87 14.76
C LYS A 117 -16.02 26.81 16.17
N ILE A 118 -15.22 25.79 16.46
CA ILE A 118 -14.52 25.64 17.73
C ILE A 118 -13.16 26.36 17.68
N ASP A 119 -12.70 26.75 16.48
CA ASP A 119 -11.46 27.51 16.25
C ASP A 119 -10.20 26.81 16.79
N LEU A 120 -10.12 25.49 16.60
CA LEU A 120 -8.94 24.71 17.02
C LEU A 120 -7.83 24.69 15.95
N GLY A 121 -8.01 25.40 14.83
CA GLY A 121 -7.04 25.47 13.74
C GLY A 121 -6.54 24.08 13.30
N ILE A 122 -5.21 23.94 13.20
CA ILE A 122 -4.54 22.70 12.79
C ILE A 122 -4.78 21.52 13.76
N LYS A 123 -4.95 21.80 15.07
CA LYS A 123 -5.31 20.78 16.07
C LYS A 123 -6.70 20.22 15.80
N GLY A 124 -7.62 21.11 15.39
CA GLY A 124 -8.97 20.73 14.97
C GLY A 124 -8.97 19.76 13.80
N ALA A 125 -8.12 20.00 12.80
CA ALA A 125 -7.97 19.10 11.66
C ALA A 125 -7.39 17.71 12.05
N ALA A 126 -6.37 17.68 12.93
CA ALA A 126 -5.83 16.42 13.46
C ALA A 126 -6.88 15.63 14.25
N LEU A 127 -7.60 16.30 15.16
CA LEU A 127 -8.62 15.67 15.98
C LEU A 127 -9.81 15.19 15.14
N ALA A 128 -10.23 15.96 14.14
CA ALA A 128 -11.28 15.58 13.21
C ALA A 128 -10.95 14.26 12.49
N ASN A 129 -9.70 14.08 12.05
CA ASN A 129 -9.24 12.82 11.47
C ASN A 129 -9.33 11.66 12.46
N ALA A 130 -8.82 11.86 13.69
CA ALA A 130 -8.87 10.83 14.72
C ALA A 130 -10.31 10.40 15.04
N ILE A 131 -11.23 11.37 15.18
CA ILE A 131 -12.66 11.10 15.41
C ILE A 131 -13.27 10.34 14.24
N SER A 132 -13.02 10.75 13.00
CA SER A 132 -13.52 10.07 11.81
C SER A 132 -13.04 8.62 11.73
N TYR A 133 -11.78 8.34 12.05
CA TYR A 133 -11.29 6.95 12.11
C TYR A 133 -12.00 6.14 13.20
N TRP A 134 -12.22 6.70 14.40
CA TRP A 134 -12.97 6.02 15.45
C TRP A 134 -14.42 5.75 15.07
N ILE A 135 -15.10 6.69 14.43
CA ILE A 135 -16.45 6.50 13.90
C ILE A 135 -16.46 5.29 12.95
N ASN A 136 -15.52 5.23 12.01
CA ASN A 136 -15.45 4.11 11.07
C ASN A 136 -15.14 2.78 11.78
N VAL A 137 -14.26 2.78 12.78
CA VAL A 137 -13.98 1.62 13.64
C VAL A 137 -15.27 1.13 14.32
N PHE A 138 -16.04 2.02 14.94
CA PHE A 138 -17.26 1.64 15.65
C PHE A 138 -18.34 1.13 14.70
N LEU A 139 -18.51 1.74 13.52
CA LEU A 139 -19.45 1.27 12.50
C LEU A 139 -19.08 -0.14 12.00
N LEU A 140 -17.81 -0.38 11.67
CA LEU A 140 -17.35 -1.70 11.22
C LEU A 140 -17.34 -2.74 12.33
N ALA A 141 -16.94 -2.38 13.55
CA ALA A 141 -17.01 -3.27 14.71
C ALA A 141 -18.46 -3.67 15.03
N GLY A 142 -19.39 -2.72 14.94
CA GLY A 142 -20.82 -2.97 15.04
C GLY A 142 -21.29 -3.95 13.96
N TYR A 143 -20.91 -3.73 12.70
CA TYR A 143 -21.22 -4.66 11.62
C TYR A 143 -20.67 -6.07 11.88
N VAL A 144 -19.39 -6.20 12.26
CA VAL A 144 -18.76 -7.49 12.57
C VAL A 144 -19.46 -8.20 13.73
N LYS A 145 -19.87 -7.46 14.76
CA LYS A 145 -20.52 -8.02 15.95
C LYS A 145 -21.95 -8.49 15.70
N PHE A 146 -22.73 -7.75 14.92
CA PHE A 146 -24.18 -7.96 14.80
C PHE A 146 -24.61 -8.58 13.46
N SER A 147 -23.80 -8.51 12.40
CA SER A 147 -24.16 -9.05 11.09
C SER A 147 -24.16 -10.59 11.09
N PRO A 148 -25.22 -11.23 10.57
CA PRO A 148 -25.24 -12.68 10.35
C PRO A 148 -24.08 -13.17 9.47
N ALA A 149 -23.59 -12.33 8.55
CA ALA A 149 -22.49 -12.67 7.64
C ALA A 149 -21.18 -12.98 8.37
N CYS A 150 -20.95 -12.36 9.54
CA CYS A 150 -19.72 -12.53 10.31
C CYS A 150 -19.86 -13.57 11.44
N ARG A 151 -21.03 -14.21 11.60
CA ARG A 151 -21.30 -15.11 12.75
C ARG A 151 -20.35 -16.31 12.83
N LYS A 152 -19.91 -16.84 11.68
CA LYS A 152 -18.98 -17.97 11.61
C LYS A 152 -17.51 -17.57 11.74
N THR A 153 -17.19 -16.31 11.43
CA THR A 153 -15.81 -15.81 11.34
C THR A 153 -15.42 -14.96 12.55
N TRP A 154 -16.40 -14.45 13.29
CA TRP A 154 -16.22 -13.72 14.55
C TRP A 154 -17.02 -14.38 15.68
N THR A 155 -16.34 -15.15 16.52
CA THR A 155 -16.94 -15.87 17.67
C THR A 155 -16.70 -15.17 19.01
N GLY A 156 -16.22 -13.92 18.99
CA GLY A 156 -15.81 -13.17 20.19
C GLY A 156 -14.31 -13.26 20.47
N PHE A 157 -13.90 -12.62 21.57
CA PHE A 157 -12.49 -12.58 21.96
C PHE A 157 -12.00 -13.95 22.47
N SER A 158 -10.81 -14.36 22.05
CA SER A 158 -10.19 -15.62 22.44
C SER A 158 -8.75 -15.42 22.89
N LYS A 159 -8.30 -16.26 23.83
CA LYS A 159 -6.90 -16.28 24.28
C LYS A 159 -5.95 -16.82 23.20
N GLU A 160 -6.45 -17.58 22.22
CA GLU A 160 -5.68 -18.08 21.07
C GLU A 160 -5.06 -16.98 20.21
N ALA A 161 -5.59 -15.75 20.32
CA ALA A 161 -5.00 -14.58 19.68
C ALA A 161 -3.58 -14.26 20.21
N LEU A 162 -3.25 -14.72 21.44
CA LEU A 162 -1.94 -14.55 22.07
C LEU A 162 -0.90 -15.57 21.61
N ASP A 163 -1.34 -16.67 21.01
CA ASP A 163 -0.45 -17.70 20.47
C ASP A 163 0.16 -17.23 19.15
N ASP A 164 1.33 -17.78 18.77
CA ASP A 164 2.00 -17.55 17.47
C ASP A 164 2.17 -16.08 17.04
N ILE A 165 2.23 -15.14 17.99
CA ILE A 165 2.46 -13.71 17.72
C ILE A 165 3.75 -13.52 16.91
N LEU A 166 4.82 -14.24 17.26
CA LEU A 166 6.10 -14.13 16.57
C LEU A 166 6.01 -14.57 15.10
N ASP A 167 5.21 -15.58 14.79
CA ASP A 167 5.03 -16.03 13.41
C ASP A 167 4.18 -15.04 12.60
N PHE A 168 3.19 -14.39 13.23
CA PHE A 168 2.51 -13.25 12.60
C PHE A 168 3.48 -12.11 12.31
N ILE A 169 4.34 -11.75 13.27
CA ILE A 169 5.33 -10.66 13.12
C ILE A 169 6.32 -10.96 11.98
N LYS A 170 6.77 -12.22 11.82
CA LYS A 170 7.65 -12.63 10.71
C LYS A 170 7.06 -12.36 9.33
N LEU A 171 5.74 -12.42 9.19
CA LEU A 171 5.05 -12.07 7.94
C LEU A 171 4.72 -10.56 7.86
N ALA A 172 4.33 -9.97 8.99
CA ALA A 172 3.91 -8.58 9.07
C ALA A 172 5.04 -7.58 8.84
N ILE A 173 6.26 -7.85 9.35
CA ILE A 173 7.43 -6.98 9.15
C ILE A 173 7.78 -6.86 7.67
N PRO A 174 8.03 -7.94 6.91
CA PRO A 174 8.30 -7.81 5.47
C PRO A 174 7.16 -7.11 4.72
N SER A 175 5.91 -7.38 5.08
CA SER A 175 4.76 -6.70 4.46
C SER A 175 4.75 -5.19 4.73
N ALA A 176 5.14 -4.76 5.94
CA ALA A 176 5.29 -3.35 6.25
C ALA A 176 6.47 -2.72 5.53
N VAL A 177 7.65 -3.36 5.59
CA VAL A 177 8.87 -2.87 4.96
C VAL A 177 8.70 -2.71 3.45
N MET A 178 8.01 -3.65 2.80
CA MET A 178 7.67 -3.57 1.37
C MET A 178 6.97 -2.25 1.03
N ILE A 179 5.91 -1.90 1.76
CA ILE A 179 5.15 -0.67 1.54
C ILE A 179 5.97 0.57 1.97
N CYS A 180 6.67 0.49 3.10
CA CYS A 180 7.48 1.59 3.62
C CYS A 180 8.63 1.97 2.68
N PHE A 181 9.34 1.01 2.09
CA PHE A 181 10.43 1.29 1.15
C PHE A 181 9.96 2.06 -0.08
N GLU A 182 8.78 1.72 -0.59
CA GLU A 182 8.16 2.46 -1.68
C GLU A 182 7.81 3.89 -1.23
N TYR A 183 7.05 4.04 -0.15
CA TYR A 183 6.57 5.35 0.32
C TYR A 183 7.72 6.28 0.73
N TRP A 184 8.69 5.76 1.49
CA TRP A 184 9.84 6.55 1.93
C TRP A 184 10.72 6.99 0.77
N SER A 185 10.79 6.22 -0.32
CA SER A 185 11.55 6.65 -1.51
C SER A 185 10.92 7.86 -2.19
N PHE A 186 9.58 7.92 -2.26
CA PHE A 186 8.86 9.09 -2.75
C PHE A 186 9.10 10.32 -1.84
N GLU A 187 9.05 10.15 -0.52
CA GLU A 187 9.37 11.23 0.43
C GLU A 187 10.83 11.69 0.30
N MET A 188 11.78 10.77 0.10
CA MET A 188 13.18 11.13 -0.17
C MET A 188 13.31 11.96 -1.44
N VAL A 189 12.55 11.65 -2.49
CA VAL A 189 12.52 12.44 -3.73
C VAL A 189 11.99 13.86 -3.47
N VAL A 190 10.96 14.04 -2.63
CA VAL A 190 10.52 15.39 -2.22
C VAL A 190 11.61 16.12 -1.48
N LEU A 191 12.26 15.47 -0.51
CA LEU A 191 13.34 16.08 0.25
C LEU A 191 14.50 16.51 -0.67
N LEU A 192 14.84 15.68 -1.65
CA LEU A 192 15.85 16.02 -2.67
C LEU A 192 15.43 17.22 -3.52
N SER A 193 14.14 17.42 -3.79
CA SER A 193 13.68 18.59 -4.54
C SER A 193 13.95 19.92 -3.83
N GLY A 194 14.02 19.91 -2.50
CA GLY A 194 14.43 21.06 -1.70
C GLY A 194 15.90 21.47 -1.87
N LEU A 195 16.72 20.63 -2.51
CA LEU A 195 18.14 20.90 -2.79
C LEU A 195 18.37 21.40 -4.23
N LEU A 196 17.33 21.46 -5.06
CA LEU A 196 17.44 21.89 -6.46
C LEU A 196 17.51 23.43 -6.59
N PRO A 197 18.04 23.95 -7.72
CA PRO A 197 17.93 25.36 -8.06
C PRO A 197 16.45 25.76 -8.17
N ASN A 198 16.03 26.77 -7.40
CA ASN A 198 14.62 27.14 -7.17
C ASN A 198 13.81 26.09 -6.35
N PRO A 199 14.19 25.86 -5.08
CA PRO A 199 13.59 24.81 -4.26
C PRO A 199 12.09 25.04 -3.99
N LYS A 200 11.62 26.30 -3.99
CA LYS A 200 10.19 26.62 -3.80
C LYS A 200 9.35 26.12 -4.97
N LEU A 201 9.78 26.37 -6.21
CA LEU A 201 9.09 25.90 -7.40
C LEU A 201 9.12 24.37 -7.48
N GLU A 202 10.31 23.77 -7.34
CA GLU A 202 10.52 22.33 -7.47
C GLU A 202 9.72 21.55 -6.42
N THR A 203 9.81 21.96 -5.15
CA THR A 203 9.06 21.31 -4.06
C THR A 203 7.55 21.45 -4.28
N SER A 204 7.07 22.61 -4.75
CA SER A 204 5.64 22.83 -5.02
C SER A 204 5.13 21.91 -6.13
N VAL A 205 5.85 21.82 -7.24
CA VAL A 205 5.48 20.97 -8.39
C VAL A 205 5.54 19.49 -8.00
N LEU A 206 6.57 19.04 -7.29
CA LEU A 206 6.64 17.66 -6.79
C LEU A 206 5.55 17.34 -5.77
N SER A 207 5.18 18.29 -4.90
CA SER A 207 4.10 18.08 -3.93
C SER A 207 2.74 17.92 -4.62
N ILE A 208 2.45 18.76 -5.62
CA ILE A 208 1.25 18.60 -6.47
C ILE A 208 1.29 17.27 -7.21
N SER A 209 2.46 16.89 -7.72
CA SER A 209 2.66 15.64 -8.46
C SER A 209 2.38 14.42 -7.58
N LEU A 210 2.95 14.38 -6.38
CA LEU A 210 2.69 13.31 -5.42
C LEU A 210 1.24 13.25 -4.97
N ASN A 211 0.62 14.40 -4.69
CA ASN A 211 -0.78 14.41 -4.30
C ASN A 211 -1.68 13.82 -5.41
N THR A 212 -1.35 14.13 -6.66
CA THR A 212 -2.02 13.56 -7.84
C THR A 212 -1.81 12.05 -7.92
N CYS A 213 -0.57 11.58 -7.77
CA CYS A 213 -0.26 10.15 -7.77
C CYS A 213 -0.96 9.42 -6.62
N TRP A 214 -0.97 9.97 -5.40
CA TRP A 214 -1.66 9.36 -4.26
C TRP A 214 -3.17 9.22 -4.49
N MET A 215 -3.79 10.24 -5.10
CA MET A 215 -5.21 10.21 -5.44
C MET A 215 -5.51 9.07 -6.43
N VAL A 216 -4.71 8.97 -7.50
CA VAL A 216 -4.85 7.94 -8.54
C VAL A 216 -4.53 6.54 -8.00
N TYR A 217 -3.50 6.42 -7.18
CA TYR A 217 -3.01 5.19 -6.58
C TYR A 217 -4.06 4.46 -5.75
N MET A 218 -5.05 5.17 -5.16
CA MET A 218 -6.14 4.52 -4.41
C MET A 218 -6.95 3.53 -5.26
N VAL A 219 -7.07 3.77 -6.57
CA VAL A 219 -7.70 2.82 -7.50
C VAL A 219 -6.86 1.54 -7.60
N SER A 220 -5.55 1.70 -7.76
CA SER A 220 -4.58 0.61 -7.82
C SER A 220 -4.54 -0.21 -6.53
N VAL A 221 -4.59 0.44 -5.37
CA VAL A 221 -4.69 -0.23 -4.06
C VAL A 221 -5.95 -1.07 -3.96
N GLY A 222 -7.08 -0.58 -4.49
CA GLY A 222 -8.33 -1.34 -4.58
C GLY A 222 -8.17 -2.62 -5.41
N LEU A 223 -7.58 -2.52 -6.60
CA LEU A 223 -7.29 -3.67 -7.47
C LEU A 223 -6.30 -4.64 -6.83
N GLY A 224 -5.22 -4.13 -6.24
CA GLY A 224 -4.21 -4.89 -5.50
C GLY A 224 -4.80 -5.64 -4.31
N GLY A 225 -5.74 -5.03 -3.58
CA GLY A 225 -6.50 -5.67 -2.52
C GLY A 225 -7.44 -6.76 -3.03
N ALA A 226 -8.10 -6.54 -4.17
CA ALA A 226 -9.00 -7.52 -4.78
C ALA A 226 -8.25 -8.76 -5.25
N ILE A 227 -7.14 -8.60 -5.99
CA ILE A 227 -6.32 -9.74 -6.43
C ILE A 227 -5.72 -10.49 -5.25
N SER A 228 -5.25 -9.77 -4.21
CA SER A 228 -4.70 -10.43 -3.02
C SER A 228 -5.75 -11.34 -2.38
N THR A 229 -6.98 -10.86 -2.17
CA THR A 229 -8.09 -11.67 -1.63
C THR A 229 -8.42 -12.86 -2.52
N ARG A 230 -8.51 -12.65 -3.85
CA ARG A 230 -8.87 -13.74 -4.77
C ARG A 230 -7.79 -14.83 -4.78
N VAL A 231 -6.53 -14.45 -4.94
CA VAL A 231 -5.41 -15.41 -4.94
C VAL A 231 -5.30 -16.14 -3.61
N SER A 232 -5.37 -15.43 -2.47
CA SER A 232 -5.32 -16.08 -1.16
C SER A 232 -6.46 -17.07 -0.96
N ASN A 233 -7.68 -16.74 -1.40
CA ASN A 233 -8.84 -17.60 -1.23
C ASN A 233 -8.76 -18.85 -2.13
N GLU A 234 -8.33 -18.71 -3.38
CA GLU A 234 -8.18 -19.85 -4.30
C GLU A 234 -7.02 -20.77 -3.87
N LEU A 235 -5.89 -20.20 -3.41
CA LEU A 235 -4.79 -20.99 -2.83
C LEU A 235 -5.24 -21.73 -1.57
N GLY A 236 -5.95 -21.05 -0.67
CA GLY A 236 -6.52 -21.66 0.53
C GLY A 236 -7.52 -22.79 0.23
N ALA A 237 -8.27 -22.66 -0.87
CA ALA A 237 -9.21 -23.67 -1.34
C ALA A 237 -8.55 -24.82 -2.12
N GLY A 238 -7.24 -24.78 -2.35
CA GLY A 238 -6.50 -25.77 -3.13
C GLY A 238 -6.78 -25.72 -4.63
N ARG A 239 -7.03 -24.52 -5.19
CA ARG A 239 -7.45 -24.29 -6.58
C ARG A 239 -6.42 -23.47 -7.35
N PRO A 240 -5.34 -24.11 -7.85
CA PRO A 240 -4.25 -23.39 -8.51
C PRO A 240 -4.71 -22.71 -9.82
N GLN A 241 -5.59 -23.34 -10.59
CA GLN A 241 -6.13 -22.73 -11.81
C GLN A 241 -7.00 -21.50 -11.50
N GLY A 242 -7.75 -21.52 -10.39
CA GLY A 242 -8.55 -20.39 -9.92
C GLY A 242 -7.68 -19.18 -9.56
N ALA A 243 -6.57 -19.41 -8.86
CA ALA A 243 -5.61 -18.36 -8.54
C ALA A 243 -4.96 -17.77 -9.80
N ARG A 244 -4.55 -18.62 -10.75
CA ARG A 244 -4.01 -18.19 -12.04
C ARG A 244 -5.02 -17.36 -12.83
N LEU A 245 -6.27 -17.82 -12.92
CA LEU A 245 -7.33 -17.09 -13.63
C LEU A 245 -7.59 -15.72 -12.99
N ALA A 246 -7.66 -15.65 -11.66
CA ALA A 246 -7.83 -14.39 -10.94
C ALA A 246 -6.72 -13.39 -11.30
N LEU A 247 -5.46 -13.84 -11.34
CA LEU A 247 -4.33 -12.99 -11.75
C LEU A 247 -4.51 -12.45 -13.16
N HIS A 248 -4.83 -13.30 -14.14
CA HIS A 248 -4.99 -12.88 -15.54
C HIS A 248 -6.12 -11.84 -15.68
N VAL A 249 -7.26 -12.08 -15.03
CA VAL A 249 -8.41 -11.17 -15.09
C VAL A 249 -8.05 -9.81 -14.49
N VAL A 250 -7.46 -9.76 -13.28
CA VAL A 250 -7.16 -8.48 -12.64
C VAL A 250 -6.03 -7.75 -13.36
N VAL A 251 -5.07 -8.45 -13.96
CA VAL A 251 -4.04 -7.85 -14.84
C VAL A 251 -4.68 -7.14 -16.04
N ILE A 252 -5.65 -7.76 -16.71
CA ILE A 252 -6.37 -7.13 -17.83
C ILE A 252 -7.13 -5.89 -17.35
N VAL A 253 -7.84 -5.99 -16.22
CA VAL A 253 -8.55 -4.86 -15.61
C VAL A 253 -7.58 -3.74 -15.25
N ALA A 254 -6.41 -4.05 -14.70
CA ALA A 254 -5.38 -3.08 -14.32
C ALA A 254 -4.84 -2.32 -15.53
N ILE A 255 -4.58 -3.02 -16.64
CA ILE A 255 -4.16 -2.39 -17.90
C ILE A 255 -5.27 -1.48 -18.42
N SER A 256 -6.52 -1.95 -18.47
CA SER A 256 -7.64 -1.14 -18.95
C SER A 256 -7.87 0.13 -18.10
N VAL A 257 -7.92 -0.03 -16.78
CA VAL A 257 -8.11 1.08 -15.84
C VAL A 257 -6.91 2.04 -15.85
N GLY A 258 -5.69 1.50 -15.88
CA GLY A 258 -4.46 2.28 -15.97
C GLY A 258 -4.38 3.12 -17.25
N LEU A 259 -4.79 2.57 -18.40
CA LEU A 259 -4.84 3.32 -19.66
C LEU A 259 -5.86 4.46 -19.61
N ILE A 260 -7.03 4.23 -19.00
CA ILE A 260 -8.05 5.27 -18.80
C ILE A 260 -7.48 6.39 -17.93
N ILE A 261 -6.91 6.03 -16.78
CA ILE A 261 -6.30 6.97 -15.84
C ILE A 261 -5.19 7.79 -16.52
N ALA A 262 -4.23 7.12 -17.17
CA ALA A 262 -3.12 7.78 -17.84
C ALA A 262 -3.61 8.74 -18.94
N THR A 263 -4.59 8.32 -19.73
CA THR A 263 -5.21 9.17 -20.77
C THR A 263 -5.89 10.38 -20.15
N THR A 264 -6.69 10.19 -19.10
CA THR A 264 -7.36 11.29 -18.40
C THR A 264 -6.34 12.28 -17.82
N THR A 265 -5.29 11.80 -17.14
CA THR A 265 -4.21 12.62 -16.58
C THR A 265 -3.53 13.48 -17.66
N ILE A 266 -3.27 12.91 -18.84
CA ILE A 266 -2.69 13.63 -19.98
C ILE A 266 -3.65 14.69 -20.54
N LEU A 267 -4.95 14.40 -20.62
CA LEU A 267 -5.96 15.31 -21.16
C LEU A 267 -6.21 16.52 -20.24
N VAL A 268 -6.21 16.33 -18.93
CA VAL A 268 -6.47 17.42 -17.96
C VAL A 268 -5.23 18.27 -17.67
N ARG A 269 -4.08 17.99 -18.30
CA ARG A 269 -2.77 18.55 -17.89
C ARG A 269 -2.70 20.08 -17.80
N PHE A 270 -3.43 20.79 -18.66
CA PHE A 270 -3.44 22.26 -18.69
C PHE A 270 -4.42 22.90 -17.70
N LEU A 271 -5.32 22.11 -17.12
CA LEU A 271 -6.29 22.54 -16.11
C LEU A 271 -5.86 22.14 -14.70
N TRP A 272 -5.17 21.00 -14.56
CA TRP A 272 -4.85 20.41 -13.27
C TRP A 272 -4.06 21.34 -12.34
N GLY A 273 -3.00 21.97 -12.84
CA GLY A 273 -2.18 22.90 -12.06
C GLY A 273 -2.97 24.10 -11.49
N LYS A 274 -4.04 24.53 -12.18
CA LYS A 274 -4.88 25.65 -11.76
C LYS A 274 -5.75 25.32 -10.54
N LEU A 275 -5.96 24.04 -10.24
CA LEU A 275 -6.68 23.60 -9.04
C LEU A 275 -5.81 23.71 -7.77
N TYR A 276 -4.49 23.78 -7.92
CA TYR A 276 -3.54 23.77 -6.80
C TYR A 276 -2.84 25.12 -6.58
N SER A 277 -2.60 25.89 -7.65
CA SER A 277 -1.82 27.12 -7.56
C SER A 277 -2.36 28.22 -8.48
N ASN A 278 -2.17 29.46 -8.05
CA ASN A 278 -2.41 30.66 -8.86
C ASN A 278 -1.14 31.13 -9.60
N GLU A 279 0.02 30.56 -9.29
CA GLU A 279 1.32 30.92 -9.89
C GLU A 279 1.47 30.30 -11.28
N GLU A 280 1.60 31.13 -12.31
CA GLU A 280 1.64 30.68 -13.70
C GLU A 280 2.83 29.74 -13.99
N GLU A 281 3.96 29.98 -13.35
CA GLU A 281 5.16 29.14 -13.46
C GLU A 281 4.90 27.71 -12.95
N VAL A 282 4.25 27.57 -11.79
CA VAL A 282 3.86 26.27 -11.22
C VAL A 282 2.86 25.55 -12.13
N ILE A 283 1.85 26.27 -12.62
CA ILE A 283 0.82 25.70 -13.51
C ILE A 283 1.44 25.15 -14.80
N LYS A 284 2.33 25.92 -15.44
CA LYS A 284 3.03 25.50 -16.66
C LYS A 284 3.92 24.30 -16.42
N TYR A 285 4.62 24.26 -15.28
CA TYR A 285 5.49 23.15 -14.95
C TYR A 285 4.68 21.87 -14.66
N VAL A 286 3.60 21.95 -13.87
CA VAL A 286 2.68 20.82 -13.64
C VAL A 286 2.14 20.27 -14.97
N ALA A 287 1.75 21.13 -15.91
CA ALA A 287 1.30 20.69 -17.23
C ALA A 287 2.38 19.94 -18.02
N LYS A 288 3.66 20.29 -17.83
CA LYS A 288 4.81 19.63 -18.48
C LYS A 288 5.14 18.28 -17.84
N ILE A 289 5.01 18.13 -16.53
CA ILE A 289 5.36 16.89 -15.82
C ILE A 289 4.22 15.85 -15.87
N LEU A 290 2.96 16.24 -16.03
CA LEU A 290 1.82 15.33 -16.01
C LEU A 290 1.87 14.14 -17.00
N PRO A 291 2.40 14.26 -18.23
CA PRO A 291 2.62 13.09 -19.08
C PRO A 291 3.59 12.07 -18.50
N LEU A 292 4.61 12.53 -17.76
CA LEU A 292 5.55 11.67 -17.05
C LEU A 292 4.86 10.98 -15.87
N LEU A 293 4.00 11.71 -15.15
CA LEU A 293 3.16 11.15 -14.08
C LEU A 293 2.19 10.10 -14.61
N ALA A 294 1.56 10.34 -15.76
CA ALA A 294 0.65 9.37 -16.36
C ALA A 294 1.34 8.03 -16.66
N LEU A 295 2.62 8.07 -17.10
CA LEU A 295 3.43 6.86 -17.27
C LEU A 295 3.76 6.21 -15.92
N SER A 296 4.18 7.00 -14.91
CA SER A 296 4.45 6.43 -13.59
C SER A 296 3.20 5.81 -12.96
N ASP A 297 2.05 6.47 -13.03
CA ASP A 297 0.78 5.99 -12.48
C ASP A 297 0.33 4.69 -13.16
N PHE A 298 0.55 4.57 -14.47
CA PHE A 298 0.27 3.33 -15.21
C PHE A 298 1.15 2.18 -14.72
N LEU A 299 2.47 2.41 -14.65
CA LEU A 299 3.44 1.41 -14.16
C LEU A 299 3.19 1.04 -12.70
N ASP A 300 2.79 2.02 -11.89
CA ASP A 300 2.50 1.86 -10.47
C ASP A 300 1.19 1.10 -10.23
N GLY A 301 0.18 1.34 -11.07
CA GLY A 301 -1.03 0.53 -11.09
C GLY A 301 -0.76 -0.94 -11.42
N PHE A 302 0.13 -1.18 -12.37
CA PHE A 302 0.52 -2.53 -12.76
C PHE A 302 1.29 -3.26 -11.65
N GLN A 303 2.31 -2.62 -11.05
CA GLN A 303 3.06 -3.23 -9.95
C GLN A 303 2.17 -3.48 -8.74
N CYS A 304 1.22 -2.58 -8.42
CA CYS A 304 0.37 -2.71 -7.25
C CYS A 304 -0.48 -4.00 -7.29
N VAL A 305 -0.95 -4.38 -8.49
CA VAL A 305 -1.69 -5.63 -8.72
C VAL A 305 -0.77 -6.84 -8.57
N LEU A 306 0.43 -6.82 -9.14
CA LEU A 306 1.38 -7.93 -9.01
C LEU A 306 1.86 -8.12 -7.56
N SER A 307 2.14 -7.01 -6.87
CA SER A 307 2.45 -6.97 -5.44
C SER A 307 1.26 -7.47 -4.59
N GLY A 308 0.03 -7.17 -5.00
CA GLY A 308 -1.19 -7.72 -4.40
C GLY A 308 -1.28 -9.25 -4.55
N ALA A 309 -1.03 -9.78 -5.73
CA ALA A 309 -0.99 -11.22 -5.95
C ALA A 309 0.08 -11.89 -5.08
N ALA A 310 1.28 -11.30 -5.01
CA ALA A 310 2.37 -11.79 -4.17
C ALA A 310 2.02 -11.75 -2.67
N ARG A 311 1.28 -10.74 -2.19
CA ARG A 311 0.71 -10.75 -0.82
C ARG A 311 -0.29 -11.89 -0.63
N GLY A 312 -1.15 -12.16 -1.61
CA GLY A 312 -2.07 -13.30 -1.58
C GLY A 312 -1.36 -14.65 -1.45
N CYS A 313 -0.20 -14.79 -2.10
CA CYS A 313 0.66 -15.98 -2.01
C CYS A 313 1.49 -16.06 -0.71
N GLY A 314 1.77 -14.93 -0.05
CA GLY A 314 2.64 -14.88 1.12
C GLY A 314 4.12 -14.57 0.81
N TRP A 315 4.42 -13.96 -0.34
CA TRP A 315 5.78 -13.64 -0.78
C TRP A 315 6.25 -12.23 -0.39
N GLN A 316 5.74 -11.67 0.70
CA GLN A 316 6.03 -10.28 1.09
C GLN A 316 7.52 -10.03 1.32
N LYS A 317 8.26 -11.05 1.79
CA LYS A 317 9.71 -10.96 1.96
C LYS A 317 10.45 -10.79 0.63
N LEU A 318 10.03 -11.52 -0.40
CA LEU A 318 10.62 -11.40 -1.74
C LEU A 318 10.32 -10.01 -2.31
N CYS A 319 9.07 -9.55 -2.23
CA CYS A 319 8.69 -8.22 -2.68
C CYS A 319 9.43 -7.10 -1.92
N ALA A 320 9.67 -7.25 -0.62
CA ALA A 320 10.46 -6.28 0.15
C ALA A 320 11.90 -6.14 -0.39
N PHE A 321 12.56 -7.25 -0.77
CA PHE A 321 13.89 -7.20 -1.38
C PHE A 321 13.87 -6.58 -2.79
N ILE A 322 12.84 -6.87 -3.58
CA ILE A 322 12.66 -6.24 -4.90
C ILE A 322 12.49 -4.73 -4.73
N ASN A 323 11.65 -4.28 -3.79
CA ASN A 323 11.44 -2.86 -3.54
C ASN A 323 12.73 -2.18 -3.07
N LEU A 324 13.51 -2.83 -2.22
CA LEU A 324 14.82 -2.32 -1.80
C LEU A 324 15.76 -2.12 -3.02
N GLY A 325 15.89 -3.13 -3.89
CA GLY A 325 16.72 -3.02 -5.09
C GLY A 325 16.20 -1.97 -6.08
N ALA A 326 14.90 -2.01 -6.38
CA ALA A 326 14.26 -1.11 -7.34
C ALA A 326 14.36 0.35 -6.91
N TYR A 327 13.95 0.69 -5.69
CA TYR A 327 13.89 2.09 -5.26
C TYR A 327 15.23 2.62 -4.73
N TYR A 328 15.97 1.84 -3.93
CA TYR A 328 17.18 2.36 -3.27
C TYR A 328 18.46 2.14 -4.06
N VAL A 329 18.55 1.05 -4.84
CA VAL A 329 19.76 0.76 -5.65
C VAL A 329 19.67 1.37 -7.05
N VAL A 330 18.47 1.44 -7.63
CA VAL A 330 18.27 2.00 -8.98
C VAL A 330 17.59 3.37 -8.92
N GLY A 331 16.40 3.44 -8.31
CA GLY A 331 15.54 4.61 -8.34
C GLY A 331 16.20 5.89 -7.83
N LEU A 332 16.59 5.90 -6.56
CA LEU A 332 17.18 7.07 -5.91
C LEU A 332 18.50 7.51 -6.59
N PRO A 333 19.45 6.61 -6.91
CA PRO A 333 20.62 7.00 -7.70
C PRO A 333 20.27 7.58 -9.07
N SER A 334 19.31 7.01 -9.80
CA SER A 334 18.82 7.55 -11.07
C SER A 334 18.16 8.93 -10.90
N SER A 335 17.36 9.13 -9.84
CA SER A 335 16.76 10.43 -9.51
C SER A 335 17.85 11.48 -9.29
N VAL A 336 18.89 11.16 -8.52
CA VAL A 336 20.01 12.07 -8.27
C VAL A 336 20.79 12.36 -9.56
N LEU A 337 21.08 11.33 -10.35
CA LEU A 337 21.79 11.47 -11.62
C LEU A 337 21.03 12.40 -12.59
N PHE A 338 19.75 12.14 -12.82
CA PHE A 338 18.96 12.94 -13.77
C PHE A 338 18.72 14.36 -13.27
N ALA A 339 18.41 14.53 -11.99
CA ALA A 339 18.06 15.84 -11.44
C ALA A 339 19.27 16.78 -11.32
N PHE A 340 20.38 16.28 -10.74
CA PHE A 340 21.53 17.11 -10.39
C PHE A 340 22.68 17.05 -11.40
N VAL A 341 22.95 15.89 -12.01
CA VAL A 341 24.07 15.76 -12.97
C VAL A 341 23.63 16.20 -14.36
N PHE A 342 22.44 15.77 -14.81
CA PHE A 342 21.89 16.20 -16.10
C PHE A 342 21.06 17.48 -16.02
N ASN A 343 20.94 18.09 -14.83
CA ASN A 343 20.26 19.37 -14.61
C ASN A 343 18.81 19.41 -15.12
N THR A 344 18.07 18.30 -14.96
CA THR A 344 16.65 18.22 -15.38
C THR A 344 15.66 18.55 -14.27
N GLY A 345 16.14 19.01 -13.11
CA GLY A 345 15.31 19.49 -12.00
C GLY A 345 14.36 18.41 -11.47
N GLY A 346 13.14 18.80 -11.11
CA GLY A 346 12.13 17.89 -10.57
C GLY A 346 11.67 16.81 -11.54
N MET A 347 11.77 17.05 -12.86
CA MET A 347 11.51 15.99 -13.86
C MET A 347 12.55 14.88 -13.74
N GLY A 348 13.81 15.22 -13.49
CA GLY A 348 14.88 14.25 -13.25
C GLY A 348 14.61 13.37 -12.06
N LEU A 349 14.15 13.96 -10.96
CA LEU A 349 13.78 13.21 -9.77
C LEU A 349 12.68 12.20 -10.07
N TRP A 350 11.66 12.62 -10.84
CA TRP A 350 10.54 11.75 -11.22
C TRP A 350 10.91 10.67 -12.25
N MET A 351 11.83 10.96 -13.17
CA MET A 351 12.37 9.96 -14.09
C MET A 351 13.07 8.82 -13.34
N GLY A 352 13.76 9.12 -12.23
CA GLY A 352 14.35 8.07 -11.38
C GLY A 352 13.30 7.17 -10.70
N ILE A 353 12.16 7.73 -10.28
CA ILE A 353 11.01 6.92 -9.80
C ILE A 353 10.51 5.99 -10.90
N ILE A 354 10.42 6.45 -12.14
CA ILE A 354 10.03 5.58 -13.27
C ILE A 354 11.05 4.46 -13.48
N CYS A 355 12.34 4.72 -13.35
CA CYS A 355 13.36 3.66 -13.39
C CYS A 355 13.13 2.60 -12.29
N ALA A 356 12.81 3.02 -11.06
CA ALA A 356 12.46 2.10 -9.98
C ALA A 356 11.23 1.25 -10.34
N LEU A 357 10.15 1.89 -10.78
CA LEU A 357 8.91 1.23 -11.17
C LEU A 357 9.14 0.22 -12.30
N LEU A 358 9.97 0.54 -13.29
CA LEU A 358 10.30 -0.39 -14.38
C LEU A 358 11.02 -1.63 -13.87
N VAL A 359 12.04 -1.47 -13.03
CA VAL A 359 12.79 -2.59 -12.43
C VAL A 359 11.87 -3.47 -11.57
N GLN A 360 11.03 -2.83 -10.74
CA GLN A 360 10.07 -3.53 -9.88
C GLN A 360 9.06 -4.32 -10.72
N ASN A 361 8.49 -3.71 -11.76
CA ASN A 361 7.54 -4.36 -12.65
C ASN A 361 8.17 -5.57 -13.36
N VAL A 362 9.36 -5.43 -13.94
CA VAL A 362 10.05 -6.55 -14.61
C VAL A 362 10.27 -7.71 -13.64
N ALA A 363 10.74 -7.43 -12.41
CA ALA A 363 10.95 -8.45 -11.40
C ALA A 363 9.65 -9.16 -10.99
N LEU A 364 8.58 -8.40 -10.74
CA LEU A 364 7.28 -8.94 -10.35
C LEU A 364 6.61 -9.73 -11.49
N ILE A 365 6.72 -9.28 -12.74
CA ILE A 365 6.24 -10.02 -13.92
C ILE A 365 6.97 -11.36 -14.02
N ALA A 366 8.31 -11.35 -13.93
CA ALA A 366 9.11 -12.56 -14.02
C ALA A 366 8.71 -13.57 -12.94
N ILE A 367 8.52 -13.12 -11.69
CA ILE A 367 8.07 -13.98 -10.60
C ILE A 367 6.69 -14.58 -10.90
N ASN A 368 5.71 -13.76 -11.30
CA ASN A 368 4.35 -14.23 -11.55
C ASN A 368 4.28 -15.22 -12.73
N ILE A 369 5.09 -15.02 -13.78
CA ILE A 369 5.17 -15.94 -14.93
C ILE A 369 5.87 -17.25 -14.55
N CYS A 370 6.96 -17.18 -13.80
CA CYS A 370 7.74 -18.35 -13.39
C CYS A 370 7.12 -19.15 -12.24
N THR A 371 5.97 -18.71 -11.71
CA THR A 371 5.30 -19.37 -10.59
C THR A 371 4.64 -20.67 -11.02
N ASN A 372 4.99 -21.77 -10.34
CA ASN A 372 4.24 -23.01 -10.41
C ASN A 372 3.12 -22.97 -9.37
N TRP A 373 1.90 -22.69 -9.83
CA TRP A 373 0.71 -22.55 -8.98
C TRP A 373 0.35 -23.84 -8.23
N ASP A 374 0.59 -25.02 -8.82
CA ASP A 374 0.33 -26.31 -8.17
C ASP A 374 1.23 -26.51 -6.95
N LYS A 375 2.51 -26.13 -7.08
CA LYS A 375 3.48 -26.19 -5.98
C LYS A 375 3.13 -25.22 -4.85
N GLU A 376 2.62 -24.03 -5.15
CA GLU A 376 2.19 -23.07 -4.12
C GLU A 376 1.02 -23.60 -3.29
N VAL A 377 0.07 -24.29 -3.94
CA VAL A 377 -1.03 -24.98 -3.25
C VAL A 377 -0.49 -26.12 -2.38
N GLU A 378 0.44 -26.92 -2.89
CA GLU A 378 1.04 -28.04 -2.15
C GLU A 378 1.78 -27.55 -0.89
N ILE A 379 2.56 -26.47 -1.00
CA ILE A 379 3.26 -25.84 0.14
C ILE A 379 2.25 -25.36 1.18
N PHE A 380 1.13 -24.79 0.76
CA PHE A 380 0.09 -24.40 1.70
C PHE A 380 -0.56 -25.62 2.38
N GLN A 381 -0.97 -26.64 1.62
CA GLN A 381 -1.71 -27.80 2.16
C GLN A 381 -0.84 -28.72 3.04
N TYR A 382 0.41 -28.96 2.64
CA TYR A 382 1.26 -29.99 3.24
C TYR A 382 2.56 -29.43 3.85
N GLY A 383 2.88 -28.16 3.62
CA GLY A 383 4.06 -27.53 4.22
C GLY A 383 3.88 -27.29 5.72
N PRO A 384 4.96 -27.41 6.52
CA PRO A 384 4.89 -27.03 7.93
C PRO A 384 4.50 -25.55 8.04
N ILE A 385 3.76 -25.17 9.09
CA ILE A 385 3.32 -23.77 9.33
C ILE A 385 4.52 -22.78 9.23
N LYS A 386 5.73 -23.22 9.62
CA LYS A 386 7.00 -22.48 9.49
C LYS A 386 7.45 -22.20 8.03
N ALA A 387 7.00 -22.96 7.05
CA ALA A 387 7.33 -22.77 5.62
C ALA A 387 6.43 -21.72 4.94
N ARG A 388 5.26 -21.40 5.52
CA ARG A 388 4.26 -20.47 4.94
C ARG A 388 4.67 -18.99 4.92
N GLY A 389 5.86 -18.65 5.45
CA GLY A 389 6.46 -17.29 5.38
C GLY A 389 7.94 -17.27 5.00
N LEU A 390 8.49 -18.42 4.61
CA LEU A 390 9.92 -18.57 4.32
C LEU A 390 10.06 -19.42 3.07
N LEU A 391 9.88 -18.81 1.90
CA LEU A 391 10.54 -19.20 0.65
C LEU A 391 10.18 -18.17 -0.42
N GLY A 392 11.03 -17.14 -0.57
CA GLY A 392 11.29 -16.63 -1.92
C GLY A 392 11.85 -17.79 -2.73
N CYS A 393 11.45 -17.89 -4.00
CA CYS A 393 11.82 -18.91 -4.96
C CYS A 393 13.10 -19.67 -4.56
N ARG A 394 12.97 -20.91 -4.10
CA ARG A 394 14.07 -21.87 -4.26
C ARG A 394 14.20 -22.05 -5.78
N PHE A 395 15.11 -21.30 -6.39
CA PHE A 395 15.78 -21.73 -7.61
C PHE A 395 16.43 -23.07 -7.29
N GLY A 396 15.66 -24.15 -7.44
CA GLY A 396 16.12 -25.52 -7.23
C GLY A 396 16.74 -26.00 -8.52
N GLY A 397 18.05 -25.85 -8.64
CA GLY A 397 18.88 -26.40 -9.71
C GLY A 397 19.94 -25.39 -10.15
N PRO A 398 21.18 -25.83 -10.43
CA PRO A 398 22.23 -24.92 -10.90
C PRO A 398 21.75 -24.23 -12.19
N LEU A 399 21.72 -22.90 -12.16
CA LEU A 399 21.52 -22.06 -13.33
C LEU A 399 22.63 -22.35 -14.36
N SER A 400 22.35 -23.16 -15.36
CA SER A 400 22.98 -22.99 -16.67
C SER A 400 22.27 -21.85 -17.38
N LEU A 401 22.99 -20.77 -17.66
CA LEU A 401 22.52 -19.49 -18.23
C LEU A 401 21.92 -19.57 -19.66
N THR A 402 21.56 -20.76 -20.16
CA THR A 402 21.25 -21.03 -21.57
C THR A 402 19.78 -21.32 -21.88
N ARG A 403 18.85 -21.22 -20.92
CA ARG A 403 17.41 -21.54 -21.15
C ARG A 403 16.45 -20.36 -21.06
N ALA A 404 16.94 -19.12 -21.13
CA ALA A 404 16.10 -17.92 -21.14
C ALA A 404 15.57 -17.53 -22.54
N LEU A 405 15.83 -18.33 -23.57
CA LEU A 405 15.32 -18.12 -24.93
C LEU A 405 15.00 -19.50 -25.55
N CYS A 406 13.72 -19.79 -25.75
CA CYS A 406 13.09 -20.80 -26.63
C CYS A 406 11.67 -21.03 -26.08
N ILE A 407 10.60 -20.47 -26.65
CA ILE A 407 9.86 -21.06 -27.79
C ILE A 407 10.15 -22.55 -27.89
N ASP A 408 9.29 -23.40 -27.34
CA ASP A 408 9.03 -24.73 -27.90
C ASP A 408 7.70 -25.31 -27.40
N ASN A 409 6.84 -25.55 -28.39
CA ASN A 409 5.87 -26.65 -28.54
C ASN A 409 4.59 -26.66 -27.71
N TRP A 410 3.58 -26.00 -28.30
CA TRP A 410 2.36 -26.70 -28.74
C TRP A 410 2.73 -28.01 -29.46
N ALA A 411 2.51 -29.17 -28.84
CA ALA A 411 2.17 -30.42 -29.52
C ALA A 411 1.87 -31.51 -28.47
N ASP A 412 0.90 -32.35 -28.82
CA ASP A 412 0.66 -33.71 -28.32
C ASP A 412 -0.22 -33.89 -27.07
N ASN A 413 -1.53 -33.81 -27.35
CA ASN A 413 -2.52 -34.75 -26.83
C ASN A 413 -2.34 -36.12 -27.51
N PRO A 414 -2.78 -37.21 -26.87
CA PRO A 414 -3.97 -37.87 -27.42
C PRO A 414 -5.22 -37.70 -26.56
#